data_AF-A0A6P8ET82-F1
#
_entry.id   AF-A0A6P8ET82-F1
#
_cell.length_a   1.000
_cell.length_b   1.000
_cell.length_c   1.000
_cell.angle_alpha   90.00
_cell.angle_beta   90.00
_cell.angle_gamma   90.00
#
_symmetry.space_group_name_H-M   'P 1'
#
loop_
_entity.id
_entity.type
_entity.pdbx_description
1 polymer ?
#
loop_
_entity_poly.entity_id
_entity_poly.type
_entity_poly.pdbx_seq_one_letter_code
_entity_poly.pdbx_strand_id
1 'polypeptide(L)'
;MEVTEVVFLSERPGNKDEILIDQERRLALQRDIDKESQPKPALGQWGTAQFDSSDQQQKFLRLMGGFKKGNQPGTSSVGARPNMALGKEGQQSLQQKLLGQFESAQNRRKDFTNKGAGLGFSAPSNNKFSIDVNASRSMKFDD
;
A
#
# COMPACT_ATOMS: atom_id res chain seq x y z
N MET A 1 -15.54 94.74 -27.42
CA MET A 1 -16.40 93.83 -26.65
C MET A 1 -16.39 92.51 -27.39
N GLU A 2 -15.56 91.56 -26.98
CA GLU A 2 -15.65 90.18 -27.50
C GLU A 2 -16.45 89.36 -26.49
N VAL A 3 -17.52 88.75 -26.98
CA VAL A 3 -18.37 87.83 -26.22
C VAL A 3 -17.78 86.44 -26.43
N THR A 4 -17.14 85.88 -25.42
CA THR A 4 -16.70 84.48 -25.46
C THR A 4 -17.90 83.58 -25.21
N GLU A 5 -18.36 82.91 -26.25
CA GLU A 5 -19.41 81.90 -26.21
C GLU A 5 -18.89 80.63 -25.52
N VAL A 6 -19.51 80.26 -24.39
CA VAL A 6 -19.12 79.07 -23.63
C VAL A 6 -19.79 77.85 -24.27
N VAL A 7 -19.00 77.04 -24.96
CA VAL A 7 -19.45 75.77 -25.56
C VAL A 7 -19.34 74.66 -24.52
N PHE A 8 -20.48 74.14 -24.06
CA PHE A 8 -20.54 72.97 -23.18
C PHE A 8 -20.37 71.69 -24.01
N LEU A 9 -19.25 70.99 -23.82
CA LEU A 9 -19.03 69.66 -24.36
C LEU A 9 -19.87 68.65 -23.56
N SER A 10 -20.78 67.95 -24.24
CA SER A 10 -21.60 66.91 -23.61
C SER A 10 -20.76 65.71 -23.21
N GLU A 11 -21.03 65.20 -22.00
CA GLU A 11 -20.39 64.01 -21.44
C GLU A 11 -20.79 62.77 -22.25
N ARG A 12 -19.80 62.01 -22.73
CA ARG A 12 -20.07 60.74 -23.41
C ARG A 12 -20.44 59.70 -22.34
N PRO A 13 -21.64 59.10 -22.36
CA PRO A 13 -21.93 58.00 -21.45
C PRO A 13 -21.00 56.84 -21.80
N GLY A 14 -20.15 56.43 -20.86
CA GLY A 14 -19.34 55.22 -20.99
C GLY A 14 -20.23 53.98 -21.19
N ASN A 15 -19.64 52.91 -21.75
CA ASN A 15 -20.34 51.65 -22.02
C ASN A 15 -21.11 51.19 -20.77
N LYS A 16 -22.44 51.29 -20.85
CA LYS A 16 -23.39 50.63 -19.96
C LYS A 16 -23.71 49.27 -20.56
N ASP A 17 -22.68 48.47 -20.82
CA ASP A 17 -22.90 47.06 -21.11
C ASP A 17 -23.41 46.46 -19.81
N GLU A 18 -24.74 46.49 -19.65
CA GLU A 18 -25.43 45.78 -18.61
C GLU A 18 -25.03 44.33 -18.78
N ILE A 19 -24.08 43.88 -17.95
CA ILE A 19 -23.86 42.47 -17.75
C ILE A 19 -25.15 42.00 -17.06
N LEU A 20 -26.16 41.66 -17.86
CA LEU A 20 -27.33 40.92 -17.43
C LEU A 20 -26.80 39.52 -17.08
N ILE A 21 -26.14 39.44 -15.92
CA ILE A 21 -25.55 38.21 -15.42
C ILE A 21 -26.74 37.34 -15.09
N ASP A 22 -27.00 36.38 -15.97
CA ASP A 22 -27.95 35.31 -15.74
C ASP A 22 -27.66 34.69 -14.37
N GLN A 23 -28.53 34.98 -13.41
CA GLN A 23 -28.38 34.58 -12.03
C GLN A 23 -28.41 33.05 -11.92
N GLU A 24 -29.18 32.38 -12.78
CA GLU A 24 -29.25 30.93 -12.82
C GLU A 24 -27.91 30.34 -13.24
N ARG A 25 -27.28 30.92 -14.27
CA ARG A 25 -25.95 30.52 -14.71
C ARG A 25 -24.90 30.71 -13.62
N ARG A 26 -24.94 31.82 -12.87
CA ARG A 26 -24.02 32.06 -11.74
C ARG A 26 -24.21 31.04 -10.62
N LEU A 27 -25.47 30.75 -10.27
CA LEU A 27 -25.79 29.80 -9.21
C LEU A 27 -25.41 28.36 -9.62
N ALA A 28 -25.59 27.99 -10.89
CA ALA A 28 -25.15 26.71 -11.40
C ALA A 28 -23.62 26.57 -11.30
N LEU A 29 -22.88 27.59 -11.76
CA LEU A 29 -21.42 27.63 -11.65
C LEU A 29 -20.94 27.54 -10.19
N GLN A 30 -21.61 28.24 -9.27
CA GLN A 30 -21.30 28.17 -7.85
C GLN A 30 -21.54 26.76 -7.29
N ARG A 31 -22.64 26.09 -7.65
CA ARG A 31 -22.90 24.70 -7.21
C ARG A 31 -21.85 23.73 -7.72
N ASP A 32 -21.40 23.89 -8.97
CA ASP A 32 -20.38 23.01 -9.55
C ASP A 32 -19.03 23.21 -8.83
N ILE A 33 -18.67 24.47 -8.54
CA ILE A 33 -17.50 24.82 -7.72
C ILE A 33 -17.62 24.25 -6.30
N ASP A 34 -18.78 24.40 -5.65
CA ASP A 34 -19.01 23.89 -4.29
C ASP A 34 -18.94 22.35 -4.25
N LYS A 35 -19.39 21.67 -5.31
CA LYS A 35 -19.33 20.22 -5.45
C LYS A 35 -17.91 19.73 -5.71
N GLU A 36 -17.15 20.41 -6.56
CA GLU A 36 -15.77 20.04 -6.90
C GLU A 36 -14.76 20.44 -5.81
N SER A 37 -15.05 21.51 -5.07
CA SER A 37 -14.28 21.93 -3.90
C SER A 37 -14.52 21.06 -2.65
N GLN A 38 -15.47 20.11 -2.71
CA GLN A 38 -15.63 19.16 -1.62
C GLN A 38 -14.32 18.37 -1.46
N PRO A 39 -13.76 18.31 -0.23
CA PRO A 39 -12.56 17.54 0.02
C PRO A 39 -12.84 16.08 -0.35
N LYS A 40 -12.08 15.56 -1.34
CA LYS A 40 -12.11 14.14 -1.67
C LYS A 40 -11.91 13.36 -0.37
N PRO A 41 -12.74 12.34 -0.08
CA PRO A 41 -12.65 11.64 1.19
C PRO A 41 -11.25 11.00 1.30
N ALA A 42 -10.44 11.56 2.19
CA ALA A 42 -9.14 11.00 2.51
C ALA A 42 -9.38 9.76 3.36
N LEU A 43 -9.45 8.59 2.72
CA LEU A 43 -9.62 7.28 3.38
C LEU A 43 -8.39 6.86 4.23
N GLY A 44 -7.39 7.74 4.33
CA GLY A 44 -6.12 7.52 5.02
C GLY A 44 -5.38 6.28 4.53
N GLN A 45 -4.71 5.58 5.47
CA GLN A 45 -3.94 4.37 5.21
C GLN A 45 -4.76 3.23 4.57
N TRP A 46 -6.08 3.26 4.73
CA TRP A 46 -6.99 2.21 4.25
C TRP A 46 -7.51 2.45 2.83
N GLY A 47 -7.20 3.61 2.23
CA GLY A 47 -7.66 3.95 0.88
C GLY A 47 -7.13 3.03 -0.23
N THR A 48 -6.04 2.30 0.03
CA THR A 48 -5.43 1.39 -0.95
C THR A 48 -5.97 -0.04 -0.86
N ALA A 49 -6.87 -0.33 0.08
CA ALA A 49 -7.46 -1.66 0.22
C ALA A 49 -8.48 -1.92 -0.91
N GLN A 50 -8.32 -3.05 -1.59
CA GLN A 50 -9.14 -3.42 -2.74
C GLN A 50 -10.19 -4.47 -2.35
N PHE A 51 -11.45 -4.20 -2.67
CA PHE A 51 -12.59 -5.09 -2.38
C PHE A 51 -13.39 -5.36 -3.65
N ASP A 52 -14.15 -6.47 -3.67
CA ASP A 52 -15.05 -6.82 -4.77
C ASP A 52 -16.40 -6.08 -4.70
N SER A 53 -16.81 -5.65 -3.50
CA SER A 53 -18.08 -4.98 -3.24
C SER A 53 -17.85 -3.62 -2.59
N SER A 54 -18.54 -2.59 -3.10
CA SER A 54 -18.55 -1.24 -2.53
C SER A 54 -19.04 -1.24 -1.08
N ASP A 55 -20.02 -2.08 -0.76
CA ASP A 55 -20.61 -2.15 0.58
C ASP A 55 -19.62 -2.73 1.58
N GLN A 56 -18.86 -3.75 1.16
CA GLN A 56 -17.78 -4.31 1.98
C GLN A 56 -16.67 -3.29 2.20
N GLN A 57 -16.30 -2.53 1.16
CA GLN A 57 -15.32 -1.45 1.28
C GLN A 57 -15.81 -0.38 2.27
N GLN A 58 -17.05 0.08 2.15
CA GLN A 58 -17.61 1.08 3.06
C GLN A 58 -17.70 0.57 4.50
N LYS A 59 -18.10 -0.69 4.70
CA LYS A 59 -18.13 -1.34 6.01
C LYS A 59 -16.73 -1.45 6.61
N PHE A 60 -15.74 -1.86 5.81
CA PHE A 60 -14.34 -1.95 6.21
C PHE A 60 -13.81 -0.58 6.63
N LEU A 61 -14.03 0.45 5.83
CA LEU A 61 -13.59 1.82 6.13
C LEU A 61 -14.28 2.38 7.37
N ARG A 62 -15.56 2.05 7.60
CA ARG A 62 -16.26 2.42 8.83
C ARG A 62 -15.66 1.71 10.04
N LEU A 63 -15.35 0.42 9.92
CA LEU A 63 -14.78 -0.40 10.99
C LEU A 63 -13.34 -0.01 11.35
N MET A 64 -12.50 0.19 10.34
CA MET A 64 -11.08 0.50 10.50
C MET A 64 -10.80 1.99 10.76
N GLY A 65 -11.86 2.81 10.88
CA GLY A 65 -11.71 4.24 11.07
C GLY A 65 -11.16 4.98 9.85
N GLY A 66 -11.34 4.43 8.66
CA GLY A 66 -10.97 5.04 7.37
C GLY A 66 -11.56 6.43 7.17
N PHE A 67 -12.76 6.68 7.71
CA PHE A 67 -13.44 7.98 7.64
C PHE A 67 -13.11 8.94 8.80
N LYS A 68 -12.22 8.56 9.73
CA LYS A 68 -11.86 9.42 10.86
C LYS A 68 -11.08 10.64 10.35
N LYS A 69 -11.46 11.85 10.78
CA LYS A 69 -10.84 13.14 10.39
C LYS A 69 -9.32 13.25 10.70
N GLY A 70 -8.80 12.37 11.55
CA GLY A 70 -7.36 12.25 11.88
C GLY A 70 -6.63 11.10 11.18
N ASN A 71 -7.31 10.33 10.33
CA ASN A 71 -6.68 9.33 9.48
C ASN A 71 -6.10 10.01 8.23
N GLN A 72 -5.31 11.05 8.44
CA GLN A 72 -4.47 11.57 7.37
C GLN A 72 -3.41 10.50 7.08
N PRO A 73 -3.05 10.24 5.81
CA PRO A 73 -1.81 9.53 5.55
C PRO A 73 -0.74 10.35 6.26
N GLY A 74 -0.21 9.81 7.36
CA GLY A 74 0.86 10.45 8.08
C GLY A 74 1.92 10.81 7.06
N THR A 75 2.51 11.99 7.23
CA THR A 75 3.80 12.35 6.65
C THR A 75 4.80 11.23 6.95
N SER A 76 4.74 10.17 6.16
CA SER A 76 5.76 9.14 6.10
C SER A 76 6.86 9.82 5.33
N SER A 77 7.75 10.43 6.09
CA SER A 77 9.17 10.62 5.80
C SER A 77 9.54 10.11 4.42
N VAL A 78 9.93 11.04 3.55
CA VAL A 78 10.67 10.82 2.31
C VAL A 78 11.48 9.51 2.41
N GLY A 79 10.97 8.40 1.86
CA GLY A 79 11.68 7.11 1.80
C GLY A 79 11.01 5.87 2.41
N ALA A 80 9.96 5.98 3.23
CA ALA A 80 9.28 4.78 3.76
C ALA A 80 8.05 4.47 2.91
N ARG A 81 8.01 3.29 2.27
CA ARG A 81 6.82 2.83 1.54
C ARG A 81 5.61 2.96 2.47
N PRO A 82 4.54 3.67 2.08
CA PRO A 82 3.35 3.74 2.91
C PRO A 82 2.88 2.32 3.18
N ASN A 83 2.39 2.05 4.40
CA ASN A 83 1.73 0.78 4.77
C ASN A 83 0.49 0.59 3.86
N MET A 84 0.71 0.16 2.63
CA MET A 84 -0.32 -0.08 1.63
C MET A 84 -0.82 -1.50 1.79
N ALA A 85 -2.14 -1.66 1.82
CA ALA A 85 -2.75 -2.96 1.63
C ALA A 85 -2.35 -3.53 0.25
N LEU A 86 -2.09 -4.83 0.18
CA LEU A 86 -1.80 -5.53 -1.07
C LEU A 86 -3.04 -5.47 -1.98
N GLY A 87 -2.83 -5.17 -3.27
CA GLY A 87 -3.87 -5.31 -4.29
C GLY A 87 -4.18 -6.79 -4.58
N LYS A 88 -5.24 -7.05 -5.36
CA LYS A 88 -5.71 -8.43 -5.65
C LYS A 88 -4.63 -9.34 -6.21
N GLU A 89 -3.83 -8.86 -7.16
CA GLU A 89 -2.73 -9.63 -7.76
C GLU A 89 -1.64 -9.98 -6.74
N GLY A 90 -1.28 -9.01 -5.90
CA GLY A 90 -0.31 -9.21 -4.81
C GLY A 90 -0.82 -10.22 -3.78
N GLN A 91 -2.11 -10.15 -3.44
CA GLN A 91 -2.77 -11.13 -2.58
C GLN A 91 -2.72 -12.54 -3.18
N GLN A 92 -3.10 -12.69 -4.46
CA GLN A 92 -3.09 -13.98 -5.15
C GLN A 92 -1.69 -14.58 -5.23
N SER A 93 -0.69 -13.77 -5.58
CA SER A 93 0.71 -14.20 -5.62
C SER A 93 1.19 -14.67 -4.25
N LEU A 94 0.85 -13.92 -3.19
CA LEU A 94 1.18 -14.31 -1.82
C LEU A 94 0.49 -15.63 -1.42
N GLN A 95 -0.80 -15.78 -1.71
CA GLN A 95 -1.55 -17.01 -1.44
C GLN A 95 -0.94 -18.22 -2.15
N GLN A 96 -0.58 -18.09 -3.43
CA GLN A 96 0.06 -19.15 -4.18
C GLN A 96 1.42 -19.55 -3.57
N LYS A 97 2.24 -18.56 -3.18
CA LYS A 97 3.53 -18.80 -2.52
C LYS A 97 3.36 -19.51 -1.17
N LEU A 98 2.38 -19.09 -0.37
CA LEU A 98 2.08 -19.71 0.91
C LEU A 98 1.62 -21.17 0.75
N LEU A 99 0.79 -21.45 -0.26
CA LEU A 99 0.37 -22.82 -0.58
C LEU A 99 1.57 -23.69 -0.97
N GLY A 100 2.44 -23.21 -1.86
CA GLY A 100 3.64 -23.95 -2.25
C GLY A 100 4.62 -24.19 -1.08
N GLN A 101 4.77 -23.23 -0.17
CA GLN A 101 5.56 -23.41 1.05
C GLN A 101 4.95 -24.45 1.99
N PHE A 102 3.62 -24.44 2.13
CA PHE A 102 2.90 -25.42 2.92
C PHE A 102 3.12 -26.83 2.37
N GLU A 103 2.93 -27.04 1.07
CA GLU A 103 3.17 -28.34 0.43
C GLU A 103 4.63 -28.78 0.58
N SER A 104 5.58 -27.88 0.37
CA SER A 104 7.01 -28.18 0.56
C SER A 104 7.32 -28.57 2.00
N ALA A 105 6.76 -27.88 2.99
CA ALA A 105 6.92 -28.21 4.40
C ALA A 105 6.28 -29.57 4.74
N GLN A 106 5.11 -29.89 4.19
CA GLN A 106 4.45 -31.19 4.37
C GLN A 106 5.28 -32.33 3.74
N ASN A 107 5.85 -32.12 2.56
CA ASN A 107 6.72 -33.11 1.91
C ASN A 107 8.03 -33.31 2.70
N ARG A 108 8.64 -32.22 3.18
CA ARG A 108 9.80 -32.32 4.08
C ARG A 108 9.47 -33.10 5.35
N ARG A 109 8.26 -32.96 5.91
CA ARG A 109 7.80 -33.79 7.05
C ARG A 109 7.78 -35.29 6.72
N LYS A 110 7.49 -35.67 5.47
CA LYS A 110 7.56 -37.07 5.02
C LYS A 110 9.01 -37.56 4.92
N ASP A 111 9.94 -36.69 4.52
CA ASP A 111 11.36 -37.03 4.39
C ASP A 111 12.10 -37.24 5.74
N PHE A 112 11.54 -36.80 6.87
CA PHE A 112 12.05 -37.11 8.23
C PHE A 112 12.01 -38.61 8.57
N THR A 113 11.29 -39.42 7.79
CA THR A 113 11.34 -40.88 7.94
C THR A 113 12.66 -41.48 7.45
N ASN A 114 13.38 -40.78 6.55
CA ASN A 114 14.61 -41.28 5.91
C ASN A 114 15.89 -40.55 6.36
N LYS A 115 15.79 -39.42 7.05
CA LYS A 115 16.91 -38.70 7.67
C LYS A 115 16.56 -38.44 9.12
N GLY A 116 17.45 -38.83 10.03
CA GLY A 116 17.23 -38.91 11.48
C GLY A 116 16.52 -37.70 12.08
N ALA A 117 15.86 -37.95 13.20
CA ALA A 117 15.02 -37.00 13.93
C ALA A 117 15.72 -35.64 14.20
N GLY A 118 15.64 -34.69 13.27
CA GLY A 118 16.05 -33.31 13.49
C GLY A 118 16.80 -32.62 12.33
N LEU A 119 17.04 -31.31 12.53
CA LEU A 119 17.80 -30.39 11.67
C LEU A 119 19.28 -30.80 11.59
N GLY A 120 19.59 -31.84 10.81
CA GLY A 120 20.98 -32.20 10.46
C GLY A 120 21.59 -33.35 11.24
N PHE A 121 20.82 -34.10 12.05
CA PHE A 121 21.32 -35.31 12.70
C PHE A 121 21.07 -36.54 11.81
N SER A 122 22.12 -37.04 11.16
CA SER A 122 22.13 -38.39 10.59
C SER A 122 22.78 -39.31 11.60
N ALA A 123 22.03 -40.32 12.10
CA ALA A 123 22.65 -41.36 12.91
C ALA A 123 23.79 -41.99 12.10
N PRO A 124 24.98 -42.18 12.69
CA PRO A 124 26.06 -42.89 12.01
C PRO A 124 25.57 -44.28 11.63
N SER A 125 25.97 -44.78 10.45
CA SER A 125 25.65 -46.14 10.04
C SER A 125 26.04 -47.11 11.17
N ASN A 126 25.16 -48.05 11.52
CA ASN A 126 25.30 -49.00 12.63
C ASN A 126 26.47 -50.00 12.49
N ASN A 127 27.44 -49.71 11.62
CA ASN A 127 28.68 -50.44 11.46
C ASN A 127 29.47 -50.28 12.77
N LYS A 128 29.31 -51.26 13.67
CA LYS A 128 30.12 -51.36 14.88
C LYS A 128 31.58 -51.47 14.44
N PHE A 129 32.37 -50.42 14.68
CA PHE A 129 33.82 -50.52 14.62
C PHE A 129 34.25 -51.43 15.77
N SER A 130 34.83 -52.59 15.44
CA SER A 130 35.43 -53.48 16.43
C SER A 130 36.87 -53.07 16.68
N ILE A 131 37.21 -52.83 17.95
CA ILE A 131 38.60 -52.67 18.38
C ILE A 131 39.09 -54.06 18.78
N ASP A 132 39.98 -54.63 17.99
CA ASP A 132 40.66 -55.87 18.37
C ASP A 132 41.72 -55.54 19.42
N VAL A 133 41.50 -56.03 20.64
CA VAL A 133 42.38 -55.81 21.80
C VAL A 133 43.78 -56.39 21.57
N ASN A 134 43.91 -57.37 20.66
CA ASN A 134 45.18 -58.00 20.33
C ASN A 134 45.90 -57.34 19.14
N ALA A 135 45.27 -56.40 18.44
CA ALA A 135 45.89 -55.71 17.31
C ALA A 135 46.84 -54.62 17.81
N SER A 136 48.14 -54.92 17.84
CA SER A 136 49.20 -53.92 18.08
C SER A 136 49.90 -53.55 16.77
N ARG A 137 49.98 -52.24 16.47
CA ARG A 137 50.73 -51.67 15.33
C ARG A 137 51.92 -50.82 15.78
N SER A 138 52.57 -51.18 16.88
CA SER A 138 53.78 -50.49 17.33
C SER A 138 54.95 -50.82 16.40
N MET A 139 55.54 -49.83 15.75
CA MET A 139 56.87 -49.94 15.16
C MET A 139 57.90 -49.53 16.21
N LYS A 140 58.95 -50.34 16.38
CA LYS A 140 60.10 -49.97 17.22
C LYS A 140 60.98 -49.02 16.42
N PHE A 141 61.42 -47.95 17.07
CA PHE A 141 62.46 -47.09 16.56
C PHE A 141 63.78 -47.65 17.08
N ASP A 142 64.72 -47.93 16.18
CA ASP A 142 66.11 -48.20 16.56
C ASP A 142 66.81 -46.85 16.81
N ASP A 143 67.64 -46.81 17.86
CA ASP A 143 68.39 -45.63 18.35
C ASP A 143 69.44 -45.12 17.36
#